data_AF-A0A2V5WDE4-F1
#
_entry.id   AF-A0A2V5WDE4-F1
#
_cell.length_a   1.000
_cell.length_b   1.000
_cell.length_c   1.000
_cell.angle_alpha   90.00
_cell.angle_beta   90.00
_cell.angle_gamma   90.00
#
_symmetry.space_group_name_H-M   'P 1'
#
loop_
_entity.id
_entity.type
_entity.pdbx_description
1 polymer ?
#
loop_
_entity_poly.entity_id
_entity_poly.type
_entity_poly.pdbx_seq_one_letter_code
_entity_poly.pdbx_strand_id
1 'polypeptide(L)'
;MTSWRDKTVRVQAKLVPRFVWTTASIDVFLDDRCIIRTGGKFKITGSHSATFADGGSEHQAVLSWGQVRRHRFPYQFQIDGVTVEDAHVDVENWRMGYIPAFLIIASLVLVFMFVL
;
A
#
# COMPACT_ATOMS: atom_id res chain seq x y z
N MET A 1 6.65 -11.29 12.57
CA MET A 1 6.30 -12.10 11.38
C MET A 1 5.04 -12.83 11.77
N THR A 2 3.94 -12.47 11.14
CA THR A 2 2.60 -12.92 11.56
C THR A 2 2.18 -14.07 10.67
N SER A 3 1.50 -15.06 11.24
CA SER A 3 1.13 -16.28 10.54
C SER A 3 -0.36 -16.59 10.68
N TRP A 4 -0.94 -17.19 9.65
CA TRP A 4 -2.30 -17.70 9.65
C TRP A 4 -2.29 -19.14 9.14
N ARG A 5 -2.73 -20.10 9.96
CA ARG A 5 -2.71 -21.55 9.65
C ARG A 5 -1.35 -22.02 9.11
N ASP A 6 -0.28 -21.69 9.83
CA ASP A 6 1.13 -21.97 9.48
C ASP A 6 1.65 -21.30 8.20
N LYS A 7 0.88 -20.41 7.59
CA LYS A 7 1.28 -19.62 6.43
C LYS A 7 1.77 -18.25 6.84
N THR A 8 2.81 -17.78 6.18
CA THR A 8 3.37 -16.46 6.45
C THR A 8 2.51 -15.38 5.81
N VAL A 9 2.08 -14.42 6.62
CA VAL A 9 1.41 -13.20 6.13
C VAL A 9 2.46 -12.12 5.97
N ARG A 10 2.50 -11.51 4.78
CA ARG A 10 3.37 -10.38 4.46
C ARG A 10 2.54 -9.24 3.87
N VAL A 11 2.59 -8.10 4.51
CA VAL A 11 1.97 -6.86 4.01
C VAL A 11 3.07 -5.95 3.47
N GLN A 12 2.86 -5.39 2.29
CA GLN A 12 3.81 -4.50 1.63
C GLN A 12 3.10 -3.25 1.14
N ALA A 13 3.76 -2.09 1.25
CA ALA A 13 3.27 -0.84 0.70
C ALA A 13 4.28 -0.23 -0.27
N LYS A 14 3.81 0.23 -1.43
CA LYS A 14 4.65 0.88 -2.45
C LYS A 14 3.92 1.96 -3.22
N LEU A 15 4.59 3.09 -3.46
CA LEU A 15 4.16 4.12 -4.40
C LEU A 15 4.10 3.56 -5.82
N VAL A 16 3.02 3.87 -6.54
CA VAL A 16 2.72 3.28 -7.83
C VAL A 16 3.16 4.22 -8.97
N PRO A 17 4.06 3.80 -9.88
CA PRO A 17 4.58 4.64 -10.97
C PRO A 17 3.50 5.15 -11.93
N ARG A 18 2.48 4.33 -12.22
CA ARG A 18 1.37 4.72 -13.14
C ARG A 18 0.58 5.94 -12.67
N PHE A 19 0.70 6.29 -11.39
CA PHE A 19 0.10 7.46 -10.77
C PHE A 19 1.17 8.48 -10.37
N VAL A 20 2.32 8.47 -11.06
CA VAL A 20 3.45 9.38 -10.82
C VAL A 20 3.89 9.37 -9.34
N TRP A 21 3.84 8.19 -8.70
CA TRP A 21 4.17 8.00 -7.29
C TRP A 21 3.37 8.86 -6.30
N THR A 22 2.21 9.37 -6.70
CA THR A 22 1.32 10.17 -5.82
C THR A 22 0.41 9.32 -4.93
N THR A 23 0.39 8.01 -5.14
CA THR A 23 -0.48 7.07 -4.42
C THR A 23 0.26 5.77 -4.11
N ALA A 24 -0.11 5.11 -3.01
CA ALA A 24 0.49 3.85 -2.56
C ALA A 24 -0.48 2.68 -2.75
N SER A 25 0.03 1.56 -3.26
CA SER A 25 -0.62 0.25 -3.13
C SER A 25 -0.23 -0.37 -1.80
N ILE A 26 -1.18 -1.01 -1.14
CA ILE A 26 -0.96 -1.91 -0.01
C ILE A 26 -1.39 -3.29 -0.47
N ASP A 27 -0.44 -4.20 -0.51
CA ASP A 27 -0.61 -5.54 -1.04
C ASP A 27 -0.39 -6.55 0.10
N VAL A 28 -1.23 -7.58 0.17
CA VAL A 28 -1.12 -8.65 1.18
C VAL A 28 -0.80 -9.96 0.47
N PHE A 29 0.21 -10.65 0.99
CA PHE A 29 0.69 -11.93 0.51
C PHE A 29 0.55 -12.99 1.60
N LEU A 30 0.12 -14.17 1.19
CA LEU A 30 0.07 -15.38 2.00
C LEU A 30 0.96 -16.43 1.32
N ASP A 31 2.06 -16.83 1.95
CA ASP A 31 3.10 -17.69 1.34
C ASP A 31 3.46 -17.25 -0.11
N ASP A 32 3.80 -15.97 -0.26
CA ASP A 32 4.12 -15.32 -1.54
C ASP A 32 2.98 -15.22 -2.58
N ARG A 33 1.80 -15.78 -2.32
CA ARG A 33 0.61 -15.53 -3.14
C ARG A 33 -0.06 -14.22 -2.75
N CYS A 34 -0.20 -13.32 -3.72
CA CYS A 34 -0.93 -12.07 -3.55
C CYS A 34 -2.43 -12.35 -3.41
N ILE A 35 -2.99 -12.11 -2.21
CA ILE A 35 -4.43 -12.29 -1.93
C ILE A 35 -5.20 -10.97 -1.95
N ILE A 36 -4.53 -9.86 -1.64
CA ILE A 36 -5.10 -8.50 -1.75
C ILE A 36 -4.11 -7.61 -2.49
N ARG A 37 -4.62 -6.84 -3.46
CA ARG A 37 -3.88 -5.78 -4.13
C ARG A 37 -4.78 -4.55 -4.27
N THR A 38 -4.52 -3.49 -3.50
CA THR A 38 -5.35 -2.28 -3.56
C THR A 38 -5.08 -1.44 -4.81
N GLY A 39 -3.89 -1.57 -5.40
CA GLY A 39 -3.54 -0.99 -6.69
C GLY A 39 -3.36 0.53 -6.68
N GLY A 40 -3.23 1.18 -5.52
CA GLY A 40 -3.00 2.62 -5.49
C GLY A 40 -4.26 3.48 -5.54
N LYS A 41 -5.40 3.04 -4.99
CA LYS A 41 -6.54 3.94 -4.82
C LYS A 41 -6.16 5.04 -3.82
N PHE A 42 -6.14 6.29 -4.30
CA PHE A 42 -5.84 7.50 -3.54
C PHE A 42 -6.84 7.67 -2.40
N LYS A 43 -6.64 6.96 -1.30
CA LYS A 43 -7.46 7.05 -0.11
C LYS A 43 -6.55 7.04 1.11
N ILE A 44 -6.56 8.17 1.82
CA ILE A 44 -5.79 8.39 3.05
C ILE A 44 -6.16 7.34 4.10
N THR A 45 -7.42 6.89 4.11
CA THR A 45 -7.95 5.78 4.91
C THR A 45 -8.88 4.93 4.04
N GLY A 46 -9.04 3.65 4.36
CA GLY A 46 -9.96 2.83 3.61
C GLY A 46 -9.95 1.36 4.01
N SER A 47 -10.77 0.59 3.33
CA SER A 47 -10.77 -0.86 3.41
C SER A 47 -10.91 -1.48 2.02
N HIS A 48 -10.42 -2.70 1.89
CA HIS A 48 -10.49 -3.50 0.68
C HIS A 48 -10.66 -4.96 1.07
N SER A 49 -11.65 -5.62 0.49
CA SER A 49 -11.88 -7.06 0.65
C SER A 49 -11.59 -7.81 -0.63
N ALA A 50 -11.15 -9.06 -0.49
CA ALA A 50 -10.98 -10.01 -1.58
C ALA A 50 -11.27 -11.42 -1.05
N THR A 51 -11.77 -12.30 -1.92
CA THR A 51 -11.87 -13.72 -1.59
C THR A 51 -10.67 -14.47 -2.16
N PHE A 52 -10.25 -15.52 -1.45
CA PHE A 52 -9.21 -16.42 -1.90
C PHE A 52 -9.55 -17.86 -1.49
N ALA A 53 -9.14 -18.83 -2.30
CA ALA A 53 -9.33 -20.24 -1.99
C ALA A 53 -8.10 -20.79 -1.26
N ASP A 54 -8.31 -21.47 -0.14
CA ASP A 54 -7.27 -22.20 0.57
C ASP A 54 -7.80 -23.48 1.24
N GLY A 55 -7.02 -24.56 1.18
CA GLY A 55 -7.41 -25.84 1.81
C GLY A 55 -8.76 -26.40 1.34
N GLY A 56 -9.19 -26.07 0.11
CA GLY A 56 -10.49 -26.47 -0.43
C GLY A 56 -11.70 -25.63 0.03
N SER A 57 -11.48 -24.56 0.79
CA SER A 57 -12.52 -23.60 1.21
C SER A 57 -12.25 -22.21 0.66
N GLU A 58 -13.31 -21.43 0.46
CA GLU A 58 -13.20 -20.01 0.12
C GLU A 58 -13.17 -19.18 1.41
N HIS A 59 -12.23 -18.25 1.48
CA HIS A 59 -11.98 -17.38 2.62
C HIS A 59 -12.11 -15.92 2.20
N GLN A 60 -12.62 -15.08 3.09
CA GLN A 60 -12.71 -13.64 2.88
C GLN A 60 -11.58 -12.93 3.61
N ALA A 61 -10.70 -12.28 2.86
CA ALA A 61 -9.66 -11.41 3.38
C ALA A 61 -10.13 -9.95 3.36
N VAL A 62 -9.89 -9.23 4.45
CA VAL A 62 -10.19 -7.79 4.57
C VAL A 62 -8.96 -7.06 5.06
N LEU A 63 -8.53 -6.07 4.30
CA LEU A 63 -7.47 -5.14 4.67
C LEU A 63 -8.09 -3.76 4.90
N SER A 64 -7.87 -3.20 6.09
CA SER A 64 -8.21 -1.82 6.42
C SER A 64 -6.95 -1.03 6.73
N TRP A 65 -6.90 0.24 6.36
CA TRP A 65 -5.77 1.13 6.63
C TRP A 65 -6.23 2.49 7.11
N GLY A 66 -5.44 3.05 8.03
CA GLY A 66 -5.61 4.40 8.57
C GLY A 66 -4.67 5.41 7.92
N GLN A 67 -4.69 6.61 8.48
CA GLN A 67 -3.98 7.76 7.92
C GLN A 67 -2.46 7.59 7.99
N VAL A 68 -1.79 7.92 6.88
CA VAL A 68 -0.33 7.85 6.79
C VAL A 68 0.33 8.78 7.81
N ARG A 69 1.36 8.30 8.51
CA ARG A 69 2.25 9.10 9.36
C ARG A 69 3.69 8.72 9.06
N ARG A 70 4.54 9.69 8.71
CA ARG A 70 5.97 9.47 8.40
C ARG A 70 6.21 8.33 7.38
N HIS A 71 5.44 8.29 6.29
CA HIS A 71 5.51 7.24 5.26
C HIS A 71 5.13 5.82 5.71
N ARG A 72 4.44 5.70 6.87
CA ARG A 72 3.86 4.45 7.36
C ARG A 72 2.34 4.52 7.37
N PHE A 73 1.71 3.42 7.00
CA PHE A 73 0.28 3.24 7.14
C PHE A 73 0.00 2.31 8.33
N PRO A 74 -0.81 2.72 9.32
CA PRO A 74 -1.42 1.75 10.21
C PRO A 74 -2.40 0.90 9.39
N TYR A 75 -2.39 -0.41 9.61
CA TYR A 75 -3.30 -1.33 8.94
C TYR A 75 -3.79 -2.42 9.88
N GLN A 76 -4.98 -2.91 9.59
CA GLN A 76 -5.57 -4.10 10.20
C GLN A 76 -5.92 -5.09 9.10
N PHE A 77 -5.45 -6.32 9.26
CA PHE A 77 -5.70 -7.42 8.34
C PHE A 77 -6.54 -8.49 9.02
N GLN A 78 -7.63 -8.89 8.36
CA GLN A 78 -8.58 -9.87 8.86
C GLN A 78 -8.82 -10.96 7.82
N ILE A 79 -9.03 -12.19 8.29
CA ILE A 79 -9.51 -13.31 7.47
C ILE A 79 -10.75 -13.88 8.17
N ASP A 80 -11.85 -14.00 7.42
CA ASP A 80 -13.16 -14.47 7.90
C ASP A 80 -13.65 -13.73 9.16
N GLY A 81 -13.38 -12.42 9.22
CA GLY A 81 -13.73 -11.55 10.35
C GLY A 81 -12.80 -11.65 11.57
N VAL A 82 -11.81 -12.54 11.55
CA VAL A 82 -10.82 -12.67 12.63
C VAL A 82 -9.61 -11.79 12.32
N THR A 83 -9.17 -10.97 13.29
CA THR A 83 -7.96 -10.17 13.14
C THR A 83 -6.73 -11.06 13.15
N VAL A 84 -6.01 -11.06 12.04
CA VAL A 84 -4.75 -11.79 11.87
C VAL A 84 -3.58 -10.90 12.26
N GLU A 85 -3.63 -9.63 11.87
CA GLU A 85 -2.56 -8.67 12.16
C GLU A 85 -3.11 -7.25 12.34
N ASP A 86 -2.54 -6.52 13.27
CA ASP A 86 -2.78 -5.08 13.49
C ASP A 86 -1.41 -4.41 13.72
N ALA A 87 -0.94 -3.66 12.71
CA ALA A 87 0.44 -3.21 12.64
C ALA A 87 0.60 -1.96 11.77
N HIS A 88 1.84 -1.61 11.45
CA HIS A 88 2.19 -0.54 10.52
C HIS A 88 3.03 -1.09 9.37
N VAL A 89 2.80 -0.59 8.17
CA VAL A 89 3.59 -0.92 6.98
C VAL A 89 4.33 0.32 6.46
N ASP A 90 5.64 0.20 6.28
CA ASP A 90 6.49 1.20 5.65
C ASP A 90 6.27 1.21 4.12
N VAL A 91 6.19 2.39 3.52
CA VAL A 91 6.16 2.53 2.06
C VAL A 91 7.57 2.41 1.50
N GLU A 92 7.85 1.31 0.80
CA GLU A 92 9.20 0.91 0.38
C GLU A 92 9.94 1.99 -0.43
N ASN A 93 9.28 2.53 -1.45
CA ASN A 93 9.84 3.51 -2.38
C ASN A 93 9.32 4.94 -2.12
N TRP A 94 9.05 5.29 -0.85
CA TRP A 94 8.46 6.58 -0.47
C TRP A 94 9.21 7.81 -1.02
N ARG A 95 10.53 7.70 -1.19
CA ARG A 95 11.38 8.78 -1.73
C ARG A 95 11.01 9.17 -3.17
N MET A 96 10.43 8.25 -3.94
CA MET A 96 9.97 8.53 -5.31
C MET A 96 8.86 9.58 -5.34
N GLY A 97 8.13 9.78 -4.23
CA GLY A 97 7.14 10.84 -4.09
C GLY A 97 7.71 12.26 -4.19
N TYR A 98 9.02 12.45 -4.07
CA TYR A 98 9.66 13.77 -4.27
C TYR A 98 9.91 14.11 -5.74
N ILE A 99 9.91 13.12 -6.65
CA ILE A 99 10.21 13.32 -8.07
C ILE A 99 9.22 14.33 -8.70
N PRO A 100 7.89 14.20 -8.52
CA PRO A 100 6.94 15.15 -9.11
C PRO A 100 7.18 16.58 -8.62
N ALA A 101 7.39 16.76 -7.32
CA ALA A 101 7.64 18.07 -6.73
C ALA A 101 8.94 18.69 -7.25
N PHE A 102 10.01 17.89 -7.36
CA PHE A 102 11.28 18.33 -7.91
C PHE A 102 11.14 18.80 -9.37
N LEU A 103 10.43 18.04 -10.21
CA LEU A 103 10.21 18.40 -11.62
C LEU A 103 9.42 19.71 -11.76
N ILE A 104 8.42 19.92 -10.91
CA ILE A 104 7.64 21.17 -10.89
C ILE A 104 8.54 22.36 -10.52
N ILE A 105 9.33 22.24 -9.45
CA ILE A 105 10.23 23.31 -8.99
C ILE A 105 11.29 23.62 -10.06
N ALA A 106 11.94 22.60 -10.62
CA ALA A 106 12.95 22.77 -11.66
C ALA A 106 12.38 23.48 -12.90
N SER A 107 11.15 23.13 -13.30
CA SER A 107 10.46 23.79 -14.41
C SER A 107 10.18 25.26 -14.14
N LEU A 108 9.74 25.60 -12.92
CA LEU A 108 9.49 26.99 -12.51
C LEU A 108 10.77 27.84 -12.52
N VAL A 109 11.88 27.28 -12.01
CA VAL A 109 13.18 27.96 -12.01
C VAL A 109 13.67 28.22 -13.43
N LEU A 110 13.55 27.23 -14.33
CA LEU A 110 13.94 27.41 -15.73
C LEU A 110 13.10 28.50 -16.41
N VAL A 111 11.78 28.48 -16.25
CA VAL A 111 10.90 29.52 -16.81
C VAL A 111 11.30 30.90 -16.28
N PHE A 112 11.58 31.02 -14.98
CA PHE A 112 12.04 32.28 -14.39
C PHE A 112 13.36 32.76 -15.00
N MET A 113 14.32 31.87 -15.25
CA MET A 113 15.62 32.21 -15.84
C MET A 113 15.57 32.61 -17.33
N PHE A 114 14.57 32.14 -18.07
CA PHE A 114 14.45 32.41 -19.52
C PHE A 114 13.48 33.55 -19.85
N VAL A 115 12.56 33.89 -18.95
CA VAL A 115 11.53 34.93 -19.15
C VAL A 115 11.93 36.27 -18.53
N LEU A 116 12.87 36.26 -17.57
CA LEU A 116 13.41 37.45 -16.89
C LEU A 116 14.83 37.74 -17.36
#